data_AF-A0A950BJE4-F1
#
_entry.id   AF-A0A950BJE4-F1
#
_cell.length_a   1.000
_cell.length_b   1.000
_cell.length_c   1.000
_cell.angle_alpha   90.00
_cell.angle_beta   90.00
_cell.angle_gamma   90.00
#
_symmetry.space_group_name_H-M   'P 1'
#
loop_
_entity.id
_entity.type
_entity.pdbx_description
1 polymer ?
#
loop_
_entity_poly.entity_id
_entity_poly.type
_entity_poly.pdbx_seq_one_letter_code
_entity_poly.pdbx_strand_id
1 'polypeptide(L)' 'FMTLAPGDVILTGTPEGVVNVNAGDQVVCEIDGLGRLLNTIASDADYGR' A
#
# COMPACT_ATOMS: atom_id res chain seq x y z
N PHE A 1 -5.19 24.49 -3.35
CA PHE A 1 -6.41 23.68 -3.12
C PHE A 1 -6.84 23.08 -4.46
N MET A 2 -7.61 21.98 -4.45
CA MET A 2 -8.13 21.34 -5.66
C MET A 2 -9.58 20.86 -5.42
N THR A 3 -10.34 20.63 -6.49
CA THR A 3 -11.70 20.07 -6.42
C THR A 3 -11.64 18.55 -6.50
N LEU A 4 -12.45 17.85 -5.70
CA LEU A 4 -12.58 16.39 -5.72
C LEU A 4 -13.77 15.95 -6.59
N ALA A 5 -13.60 14.83 -7.28
CA ALA A 5 -14.61 14.16 -8.08
C ALA A 5 -15.07 12.85 -7.40
N PRO A 6 -16.28 12.34 -7.73
CA PRO A 6 -16.71 11.03 -7.28
C PRO A 6 -15.72 9.93 -7.70
N GLY A 7 -15.29 9.13 -6.73
CA GLY A 7 -14.30 8.07 -6.95
C GLY A 7 -12.86 8.45 -6.61
N ASP A 8 -12.59 9.72 -6.29
CA ASP A 8 -11.27 10.14 -5.83
C ASP A 8 -10.90 9.45 -4.50
N VAL A 9 -9.64 9.01 -4.41
CA VAL A 9 -9.09 8.34 -3.23
C VAL A 9 -8.05 9.23 -2.58
N ILE A 10 -8.17 9.45 -1.27
CA ILE A 10 -7.23 10.23 -0.47
C ILE A 10 -6.44 9.28 0.42
N LEU A 11 -5.11 9.31 0.30
CA LEU A 11 -4.22 8.62 1.23
C LEU A 11 -3.95 9.55 2.42
N THR A 12 -4.41 9.16 3.60
CA THR A 12 -4.42 10.01 4.81
C THR A 12 -3.06 10.13 5.51
N GLY A 13 -2.02 9.51 4.95
CA GLY A 13 -0.69 9.41 5.56
C GLY A 13 -0.48 8.09 6.31
N THR A 14 0.77 7.86 6.70
CA THR A 14 1.20 6.71 7.51
C THR A 14 1.67 7.19 8.88
N PRO A 15 1.48 6.40 9.94
CA PRO A 15 2.23 6.58 11.18
C PRO A 15 3.74 6.45 10.96
N GLU A 16 4.51 6.74 12.02
CA GLU A 16 5.95 6.48 12.06
C GLU A 16 6.29 4.98 11.96
N GLY A 17 7.55 4.67 11.60
CA GLY A 17 8.03 3.29 11.50
C GLY A 17 8.13 2.72 10.09
N VAL A 18 8.36 3.56 9.08
CA VAL A 18 8.58 3.11 7.70
C VAL A 18 9.90 2.32 7.59
N VAL A 19 9.86 1.17 6.92
CA VAL A 19 11.00 0.29 6.67
C VAL A 19 11.06 -0.13 5.21
N ASN A 20 12.25 -0.55 4.75
CA ASN A 20 12.42 -1.12 3.41
C ASN A 20 11.82 -2.52 3.33
N VAL A 21 11.40 -2.89 2.12
CA VAL A 21 10.88 -4.23 1.78
C VAL A 21 11.71 -4.85 0.67
N ASN A 22 11.70 -6.18 0.59
CA ASN A 22 12.37 -6.97 -0.42
C ASN A 22 11.36 -7.80 -1.24
N ALA A 23 11.79 -8.28 -2.41
CA ALA A 23 10.99 -9.21 -3.19
C ALA A 23 10.70 -10.49 -2.40
N GLY A 24 9.46 -10.95 -2.46
CA GLY A 24 8.93 -12.08 -1.69
C GLY A 24 8.29 -11.68 -0.35
N ASP A 25 8.52 -10.46 0.16
CA ASP A 25 7.92 -10.02 1.41
C ASP A 25 6.40 -9.89 1.30
N GLN A 26 5.70 -10.20 2.40
CA GLN A 26 4.27 -9.93 2.54
C GLN A 26 4.07 -8.71 3.44
N VAL A 27 3.45 -7.66 2.88
CA VAL A 27 3.07 -6.45 3.59
C VAL A 27 1.58 -6.54 3.91
N VAL A 28 1.23 -6.47 5.19
CA VAL A 28 -0.16 -6.48 5.65
C VAL A 28 -0.47 -5.14 6.31
N CYS A 29 -1.50 -4.46 5.80
CA CYS A 29 -2.06 -3.25 6.40
C CYS A 29 -3.46 -3.57 6.92
N GLU A 30 -3.74 -3.31 8.19
CA GLU A 30 -5.03 -3.61 8.81
C GLU A 30 -5.60 -2.37 9.48
N ILE A 31 -6.92 -2.20 9.35
CA ILE A 31 -7.69 -1.16 10.01
C ILE A 31 -8.85 -1.85 10.73
N ASP A 32 -8.96 -1.61 12.04
CA ASP A 32 -10.02 -2.16 12.86
C ASP A 32 -11.41 -1.81 12.28
N GLY A 33 -12.23 -2.84 12.10
CA GLY A 33 -13.58 -2.71 11.54
C GLY A 33 -13.65 -2.52 10.01
N LEU A 34 -12.51 -2.37 9.32
CA LEU A 34 -12.44 -2.33 7.85
C LEU A 34 -11.88 -3.63 7.26
N GLY A 35 -10.89 -4.21 7.95
CA GLY A 35 -10.22 -5.45 7.54
C GLY A 35 -8.77 -5.23 7.12
N ARG A 36 -8.21 -6.24 6.43
CA ARG A 36 -6.80 -6.29 6.05
C ARG A 36 -6.58 -6.25 4.55
N LEU A 37 -5.57 -5.49 4.13
CA LEU A 37 -4.96 -5.53 2.81
C LEU A 37 -3.64 -6.29 2.91
N LEU A 38 -3.53 -7.43 2.24
CA LEU A 38 -2.28 -8.19 2.11
C LEU A 38 -1.73 -7.98 0.69
N ASN A 39 -0.49 -7.53 0.60
CA ASN A 39 0.23 -7.39 -0.65
C ASN A 39 1.54 -8.18 -0.60
N THR A 40 1.84 -8.92 -1.66
CA THR A 40 3.13 -9.64 -1.80
C THR A 40 4.02 -8.85 -2.75
N ILE A 41 5.22 -8.51 -2.31
CA ILE A 41 6.18 -7.75 -3.12
C ILE A 41 6.77 -8.68 -4.17
N ALA A 42 6.59 -8.34 -5.44
CA ALA A 42 7.20 -9.07 -6.54
C ALA A 42 8.57 -8.52 -6.91
N SER A 43 9.41 -9.32 -7.56
CA SER A 43 10.66 -8.85 -8.16
C SER A 43 10.37 -8.14 -9.49
N ASP A 44 11.15 -7.13 -9.82
CA ASP A 44 11.12 -6.50 -11.15
C ASP A 44 11.40 -7.52 -12.27
N ALA A 45 12.27 -8.50 -12.00
CA ALA A 45 12.58 -9.59 -12.93
C ALA A 45 11.35 -10.45 -13.28
N ASP A 46 10.39 -10.58 -12.37
CA ASP A 46 9.17 -11.37 -12.58
C ASP A 46 8.21 -10.69 -13.57
N TYR A 47 8.31 -9.36 -13.73
CA TYR A 47 7.42 -8.55 -14.56
C TYR A 47 8.12 -7.90 -15.76
N GLY A 48 9.38 -8.26 -16.02
CA GLY A 48 10.14 -7.80 -17.18
C GLY A 48 10.39 -6.29 -17.22
N ARG A 49 10.48 -5.65 -16.04
CA ARG A 49 10.91 -4.27 -15.88
C ARG A 49 12.37 -4.17 -15.46
#